data_AF-A0A7M4FR65-F1
#
_entry.id   AF-A0A7M4FR65-F1
#
_cell.length_a   1.000
_cell.length_b   1.000
_cell.length_c   1.000
_cell.angle_alpha   90.00
_cell.angle_beta   90.00
_cell.angle_gamma   90.00
#
_symmetry.space_group_name_H-M   'P 1'
#
loop_
_entity.id
_entity.type
_entity.pdbx_description
1 polymer ?
#
loop_
_entity_poly.entity_id
_entity_poly.type
_entity_poly.pdbx_seq_one_letter_code
_entity_poly.pdbx_strand_id
1 'polypeptide(L)'
;MVGDEHSDLALMNYLGATKRNMLGNHFWEYYVNDAPRIVLDKLENYGYRVVSMTGVGQTLVWCLHKEDNKVPSGQDINVDPVKLQPRSELPQ
;
A
#
# COMPACT_ATOMS: atom_id res chain seq x y z
N MET A 1 -0.69 -16.16 -6.59
CA MET A 1 -0.77 -15.22 -7.73
C MET A 1 -0.89 -13.83 -7.15
N VAL A 2 -0.10 -12.87 -7.64
CA VAL A 2 -0.01 -11.50 -7.09
C VAL A 2 -0.11 -10.40 -8.15
N GLY A 3 -0.14 -10.76 -9.44
CA GLY A 3 -0.25 -9.80 -10.53
C GLY A 3 -0.36 -10.46 -11.89
N ASP A 4 -0.63 -9.65 -12.89
CA ASP A 4 -0.74 -9.95 -14.31
C ASP A 4 0.40 -9.28 -15.12
N GLU A 5 0.34 -9.32 -16.44
CA GLU A 5 1.39 -8.79 -17.32
C GLU A 5 1.59 -7.27 -17.27
N HIS A 6 0.60 -6.52 -16.79
CA HIS A 6 0.60 -5.06 -16.68
C HIS A 6 0.84 -4.56 -15.25
N SER A 7 1.05 -5.47 -14.31
CA SER A 7 1.32 -5.13 -12.92
C SER A 7 2.63 -4.34 -12.75
N ASP A 8 2.65 -3.44 -11.77
CA ASP A 8 3.82 -2.61 -11.45
C ASP A 8 5.05 -3.48 -11.14
N LEU A 9 6.10 -3.33 -11.96
CA LEU A 9 7.30 -4.15 -11.86
C LEU A 9 8.07 -3.94 -10.54
N ALA A 10 8.10 -2.72 -10.00
CA ALA A 10 8.75 -2.44 -8.73
C ALA A 10 8.00 -3.13 -7.58
N LEU A 11 6.66 -3.15 -7.62
CA LEU A 11 5.86 -3.89 -6.66
C LEU A 11 6.07 -5.40 -6.78
N MET A 12 6.07 -5.95 -7.99
CA MET A 12 6.29 -7.39 -8.20
C MET A 12 7.68 -7.81 -7.70
N ASN A 13 8.71 -6.98 -7.95
CA ASN A 13 10.06 -7.21 -7.43
C ASN A 13 10.11 -7.12 -5.89
N TYR A 14 9.43 -6.14 -5.29
CA TYR A 14 9.34 -6.01 -3.82
C TYR A 14 8.70 -7.25 -3.17
N LEU A 15 7.68 -7.83 -3.80
CA LEU A 15 7.05 -9.06 -3.32
C LEU A 15 7.92 -10.30 -3.51
N GLY A 16 8.99 -10.22 -4.32
CA GLY A 16 9.81 -11.37 -4.71
C GLY A 16 9.10 -12.28 -5.70
N ALA A 17 8.27 -11.72 -6.59
CA ALA A 17 7.44 -12.48 -7.50
C ALA A 17 8.18 -12.92 -8.77
N THR A 18 7.89 -14.14 -9.21
CA THR A 18 8.38 -14.69 -10.48
C THR A 18 7.28 -14.58 -11.54
N LYS A 19 7.63 -14.08 -12.73
CA LYS A 19 6.72 -14.06 -13.89
C LYS A 19 6.71 -15.45 -14.54
N ARG A 20 5.54 -16.01 -14.81
CA ARG A 20 5.39 -17.28 -15.54
C ARG A 20 4.21 -17.25 -16.50
N ASN A 21 4.25 -18.14 -17.49
CA ASN A 21 3.12 -18.49 -18.32
C ASN A 21 2.87 -19.98 -18.12
N MET A 22 1.71 -20.31 -17.56
CA MET A 22 1.30 -21.70 -17.35
C MET A 22 0.81 -22.29 -18.66
N LEU A 23 1.12 -23.56 -18.93
CA LEU A 23 0.65 -24.25 -20.13
C LEU A 23 -0.88 -24.16 -20.24
N GLY A 24 -1.37 -23.70 -21.38
CA GLY A 24 -2.80 -23.49 -21.63
C GLY A 24 -3.30 -22.06 -21.37
N ASN A 25 -2.49 -21.21 -20.72
CA ASN A 25 -2.84 -19.80 -20.53
C ASN A 25 -2.27 -18.93 -21.66
N HIS A 26 -3.08 -18.01 -22.16
CA HIS A 26 -2.66 -16.99 -23.13
C HIS A 26 -2.11 -15.71 -22.48
N PHE A 27 -1.96 -15.70 -21.15
CA PHE A 27 -1.54 -14.54 -20.37
C PHE A 27 -0.38 -14.90 -19.42
N TRP A 28 0.38 -13.88 -19.02
CA TRP A 28 1.42 -14.02 -18.00
C TRP A 28 0.88 -13.68 -16.62
N GLU A 29 1.39 -14.37 -15.61
CA GLU A 29 1.06 -14.12 -14.21
C GLU A 29 2.33 -13.98 -13.37
N TYR A 30 2.22 -13.18 -12.31
CA TYR A 30 3.21 -13.12 -11.25
C TYR A 30 2.76 -13.98 -10.07
N TYR A 31 3.68 -14.78 -9.53
CA TYR A 31 3.42 -15.60 -8.35
C TYR A 31 4.58 -15.56 -7.37
N VAL A 32 4.26 -15.87 -6.12
CA VAL A 32 5.20 -16.07 -5.01
C VAL A 32 4.90 -17.41 -4.35
N ASN A 33 5.89 -17.98 -3.66
CA ASN A 33 5.70 -19.20 -2.86
C ASN A 33 5.19 -18.90 -1.44
N ASP A 34 5.17 -17.63 -1.05
CA ASP A 34 4.66 -17.18 0.25
C ASP A 34 3.15 -17.43 0.37
N ALA A 35 2.71 -17.79 1.58
CA ALA A 35 1.29 -17.89 1.91
C ALA A 35 0.61 -16.51 1.79
N PRO A 36 -0.70 -16.43 1.45
CA PRO A 36 -1.40 -15.16 1.26
C PRO A 36 -1.25 -14.19 2.44
N ARG A 37 -1.25 -14.69 3.68
CA ARG A 37 -1.02 -13.86 4.89
C ARG A 37 0.28 -13.06 4.81
N ILE A 38 1.39 -13.69 4.41
CA ILE A 38 2.70 -13.03 4.30
C ILE A 38 2.69 -11.97 3.20
N VAL A 39 1.99 -12.23 2.09
CA VAL A 39 1.84 -11.28 0.99
C VAL A 39 1.01 -10.07 1.41
N LEU A 40 -0.08 -10.30 2.14
CA LEU A 40 -0.92 -9.22 2.67
C LEU A 40 -0.15 -8.33 3.65
N ASP A 41 0.67 -8.92 4.55
CA ASP A 41 1.54 -8.17 5.46
C ASP A 41 2.54 -7.27 4.68
N LYS A 42 3.14 -7.79 3.60
CA LYS A 42 4.03 -7.02 2.72
C LYS A 42 3.28 -5.88 2.00
N LEU A 43 2.08 -6.15 1.50
CA LEU A 43 1.26 -5.17 0.79
C LEU A 43 0.77 -4.06 1.72
N GLU A 44 0.44 -4.38 2.97
CA GLU A 44 0.12 -3.40 4.01
C GLU A 44 1.29 -2.46 4.28
N ASN A 45 2.51 -2.99 4.44
CA ASN A 45 3.72 -2.19 4.56
C ASN A 45 4.01 -1.32 3.32
N TYR A 46 3.50 -1.71 2.15
CA TYR A 46 3.60 -0.95 0.90
C TYR A 46 2.49 0.11 0.75
N GLY A 47 1.52 0.15 1.68
CA GLY A 47 0.41 1.11 1.71
C GLY A 47 -0.90 0.62 1.10
N TYR A 48 -1.05 -0.68 0.86
CA TYR A 48 -2.32 -1.26 0.42
C TYR A 48 -3.16 -1.70 1.61
N ARG A 49 -4.47 -1.48 1.54
CA ARG A 49 -5.44 -2.04 2.48
C ARG A 49 -6.35 -3.04 1.79
N VAL A 50 -6.69 -4.13 2.48
CA VAL A 50 -7.73 -5.05 2.03
C VAL A 50 -9.10 -4.34 2.05
N VAL A 51 -9.76 -4.32 0.90
CA VAL A 51 -11.12 -3.77 0.72
C VAL A 51 -12.15 -4.89 0.82
N SER A 52 -11.86 -6.05 0.26
CA SER A 52 -12.77 -7.19 0.26
C SER A 52 -12.02 -8.51 0.09
N MET A 53 -12.66 -9.60 0.50
CA MET A 53 -12.21 -10.98 0.29
C MET A 53 -13.40 -11.81 -0.15
N THR A 54 -13.19 -12.68 -1.14
CA THR A 54 -14.23 -13.61 -1.62
C THR A 54 -13.62 -14.97 -2.02
N GLY A 55 -14.46 -15.99 -2.06
CA GLY A 55 -14.13 -17.32 -2.58
C GLY A 55 -14.83 -17.58 -3.91
N VAL A 56 -14.11 -18.14 -4.88
CA VAL A 56 -14.65 -18.58 -6.18
C VAL A 56 -14.11 -19.99 -6.48
N GLY A 57 -14.99 -20.98 -6.44
CA GLY A 57 -14.59 -22.40 -6.52
C GLY A 57 -13.66 -22.77 -5.36
N GLN A 58 -12.45 -23.22 -5.68
CA GLN A 58 -11.39 -23.54 -4.69
C GLN A 58 -10.38 -22.39 -4.52
N THR A 59 -10.66 -21.20 -5.06
CA THR A 59 -9.75 -20.06 -5.05
C THR A 59 -10.23 -18.98 -4.10
N LEU A 60 -9.33 -18.43 -3.28
CA LEU A 60 -9.57 -17.22 -2.50
C LEU A 60 -8.97 -16.00 -3.21
N VAL A 61 -9.71 -14.89 -3.22
CA VAL A 61 -9.31 -13.63 -3.86
C VAL A 61 -9.42 -12.51 -2.84
N TRP A 62 -8.36 -11.70 -2.76
CA TRP A 62 -8.33 -10.46 -2.00
C TRP A 62 -8.30 -9.27 -2.95
N CYS A 63 -9.22 -8.33 -2.77
CA CYS A 63 -9.20 -7.04 -3.42
C CYS A 63 -8.54 -6.03 -2.48
N LEU A 64 -7.47 -5.37 -2.94
CA LEU A 64 -6.74 -4.36 -2.19
C LEU A 64 -6.80 -3.01 -2.91
N HIS A 65 -6.75 -1.94 -2.13
CA HIS A 65 -6.64 -0.59 -2.65
C HIS A 65 -5.48 0.12 -1.95
N LYS A 66 -4.64 0.80 -2.73
CA LYS A 66 -3.62 1.69 -2.17
C LYS A 66 -4.32 2.97 -1.78
N GLU A 67 -4.39 3.26 -0.49
CA GLU A 67 -4.99 4.51 -0.04
C GLU A 67 -4.04 5.63 -0.43
N ASP A 68 -4.47 6.50 -1.34
CA ASP A 68 -3.81 7.78 -1.49
C ASP A 68 -3.92 8.48 -0.14
N ASN A 69 -2.78 8.86 0.44
CA ASN A 69 -2.74 9.81 1.54
C ASN A 69 -3.34 11.13 1.03
N LYS A 70 -4.66 11.21 0.94
CA LYS A 70 -5.36 12.48 0.98
C LYS A 70 -4.97 13.06 2.32
N VAL A 71 -4.08 14.06 2.27
CA VAL A 71 -3.93 15.03 3.36
C VAL A 71 -5.35 15.27 3.88
N PRO A 72 -5.62 15.05 5.18
CA PRO A 72 -6.98 15.17 5.67
C PRO A 72 -7.49 16.55 5.31
N SER A 73 -8.51 16.59 4.43
CA SER A 73 -9.21 17.82 4.07
C SER A 73 -9.98 18.25 5.31
N GLY A 74 -9.34 19.02 6.19
CA GLY A 74 -9.97 19.54 7.41
C GLY A 74 -9.12 19.58 8.68
N GLN A 75 -7.79 19.61 8.63
CA GLN A 75 -7.04 20.22 9.73
C GLN A 75 -6.83 21.71 9.40
N ASP A 76 -7.85 22.51 9.73
CA ASP A 76 -7.61 23.92 10.03
C ASP A 76 -6.58 23.94 11.17
N ILE A 77 -5.33 24.22 10.82
CA ILE A 77 -4.35 24.67 11.79
C ILE A 77 -4.92 25.94 12.40
N ASN A 78 -5.52 25.85 13.59
CA ASN A 78 -5.68 27.04 14.41
C ASN A 78 -4.28 27.45 14.88
N VAL A 79 -3.57 28.17 14.01
CA VAL A 79 -2.43 28.98 14.42
C VAL A 79 -3.02 30.13 15.20
N ASP A 80 -3.14 29.94 16.52
CA ASP A 80 -3.35 31.05 17.45
C ASP A 80 -2.28 32.10 17.12
N PRO A 81 -2.64 33.26 16.56
CA PRO A 81 -1.69 34.34 16.43
C PRO A 81 -1.56 34.94 17.83
N VAL A 82 -0.33 35.28 18.21
CA VAL A 82 0.04 35.90 19.50
C VAL A 82 0.45 34.90 20.58
N LYS A 83 1.75 34.55 20.56
CA LYS A 83 2.70 34.96 21.60
C LYS A 83 4.14 34.74 21.13
N LEU A 84 4.63 35.63 20.25
CA LEU A 84 6.04 35.99 20.29
C LEU A 84 6.18 37.09 21.36
N GLN A 85 6.75 36.74 22.51
CA GLN A 85 7.44 37.73 23.33
C GLN A 85 8.94 37.59 23.05
N PRO A 86 9.64 38.65 22.61
CA PRO A 86 11.09 38.62 22.47
C PRO A 86 11.73 38.50 23.86
N ARG A 87 12.57 37.48 24.03
CA ARG A 87 13.41 37.28 25.20
C ARG A 87 14.72 38.04 25.01
N SER A 88 14.80 39.29 25.47
CA SER A 88 16.02 39.94 25.99
C SER A 88 15.84 41.45 26.23
N GLU A 89 16.49 41.94 27.30
CA GLU A 89 16.76 43.35 27.69
C GLU A 89 15.68 44.00 28.59
N LEU A 90 15.92 44.33 29.87
CA LEU A 90 17.07 45.01 30.51
C LEU A 90 17.12 44.75 32.06
N PRO A 91 18.15 45.22 32.79
CA PRO A 91 18.80 44.59 33.95
C PRO A 91 18.35 45.12 35.33
N GLN A 92 18.76 44.35 36.36
CA GLN A 92 18.68 44.55 37.83
C GLN A 92 17.51 45.36 38.40
#